data_AF-A0A0Q1AEZ7-F1
#
_entry.id   AF-A0A0Q1AEZ7-F1
#
_cell.length_a   1.000
_cell.length_b   1.000
_cell.length_c   1.000
_cell.angle_alpha   90.00
_cell.angle_beta   90.00
_cell.angle_gamma   90.00
#
_symmetry.space_group_name_H-M   'P 1'
#
loop_
_entity.id
_entity.type
_entity.pdbx_description
1 polymer ?
#
loop_
_entity_poly.entity_id
_entity_poly.type
_entity_poly.pdbx_seq_one_letter_code
_entity_poly.pdbx_strand_id
1 'polypeptide(L)'
;MFNKLEHIESLIADYEARIKINKDLIKQYKKSLKRKKYILNYFRDNKLSESNINVIEGFVKQDNEAIKFYEKLLRAKEDGLKKLKIEKFVATGKKFKVMKGGST
;
A
#
# COMPACT_ATOMS: atom_id res chain seq x y z
N MET A 1 -12.87 -1.15 30.15
CA MET A 1 -12.90 0.29 29.81
C MET A 1 -12.15 0.46 28.48
N PHE A 2 -12.76 1.05 27.45
CA PHE A 2 -12.11 1.17 26.13
C PHE A 2 -11.10 2.33 26.16
N ASN A 3 -9.80 2.02 26.02
CA ASN A 3 -8.77 3.04 25.89
C ASN A 3 -8.67 3.50 24.43
N LYS A 4 -9.31 4.63 24.13
CA LYS A 4 -9.34 5.22 22.78
C LYS A 4 -7.94 5.45 22.20
N LEU A 5 -6.96 5.83 23.04
CA LEU A 5 -5.59 6.11 22.58
C LEU A 5 -4.87 4.83 22.16
N GLU A 6 -4.93 3.78 22.98
CA GLU A 6 -4.37 2.46 22.65
C GLU A 6 -4.99 1.89 21.37
N HIS A 7 -6.30 2.09 21.18
CA HIS A 7 -6.96 1.68 19.95
C HIS A 7 -6.42 2.41 18.72
N ILE A 8 -6.26 3.74 18.78
CA ILE A 8 -5.67 4.53 17.68
C ILE A 8 -4.23 4.09 17.38
N GLU A 9 -3.44 3.80 18.41
CA GLU A 9 -2.05 3.34 18.25
C GLU A 9 -1.99 1.96 17.59
N SER A 10 -2.87 1.04 17.99
CA SER A 10 -3.02 -0.27 17.34
C SER A 10 -3.38 -0.14 15.86
N LEU A 11 -4.33 0.75 15.52
CA LEU A 11 -4.70 1.02 14.13
C LEU A 11 -3.56 1.63 13.31
N ILE A 12 -2.78 2.54 13.88
CA ILE A 12 -1.60 3.12 13.22
C ILE A 12 -0.60 2.02 12.88
N ALA A 13 -0.30 1.13 13.82
CA ALA A 13 0.64 0.02 13.61
C ALA A 13 0.16 -0.94 12.50
N ASP A 14 -1.14 -1.30 12.48
CA ASP A 14 -1.72 -2.12 11.41
C ASP A 14 -1.60 -1.44 10.04
N TYR A 15 -1.89 -0.14 9.97
CA TYR A 15 -1.78 0.62 8.72
C TYR A 15 -0.34 0.68 8.22
N GLU A 16 0.63 0.93 9.09
CA GLU A 16 2.06 0.98 8.73
C GLU A 16 2.55 -0.39 8.23
N ALA A 17 2.15 -1.48 8.89
CA ALA A 17 2.45 -2.84 8.44
C ALA A 17 1.84 -3.14 7.05
N ARG A 18 0.57 -2.81 6.84
CA ARG A 18 -0.11 -3.03 5.55
C ARG A 18 0.45 -2.16 4.42
N ILE A 19 0.84 -0.92 4.72
CA ILE A 19 1.52 -0.05 3.74
C ILE A 19 2.83 -0.68 3.29
N LYS A 20 3.62 -1.21 4.23
CA LYS A 20 4.87 -1.90 3.92
C LYS A 20 4.63 -3.12 3.01
N ILE A 21 3.64 -3.95 3.35
CA ILE A 21 3.25 -5.12 2.56
C ILE A 21 2.81 -4.71 1.15
N ASN A 22 1.93 -3.71 1.02
CA ASN A 22 1.45 -3.26 -0.29
C ASN A 22 2.59 -2.72 -1.17
N LYS A 23 3.55 -1.97 -0.59
CA LYS A 23 4.73 -1.50 -1.31
C LYS A 23 5.59 -2.65 -1.83
N ASP A 24 5.77 -3.69 -1.01
CA ASP A 24 6.53 -4.86 -1.43
C ASP A 24 5.80 -5.68 -2.52
N LEU A 25 4.48 -5.89 -2.38
CA LEU A 25 3.65 -6.54 -3.41
C LEU A 25 3.75 -5.81 -4.75
N ILE A 26 3.58 -4.48 -4.77
CA ILE A 26 3.73 -3.68 -6.00
C ILE A 26 5.12 -3.89 -6.62
N LYS A 27 6.18 -3.90 -5.80
CA LYS A 27 7.54 -4.15 -6.27
C LYS A 27 7.69 -5.54 -6.87
N GLN A 28 7.11 -6.57 -6.25
CA GLN A 28 7.14 -7.94 -6.76
C GLN A 28 6.38 -8.07 -8.08
N TYR A 29 5.19 -7.49 -8.20
CA TYR A 29 4.43 -7.48 -9.46
C TYR A 29 5.16 -6.71 -10.57
N LYS A 30 5.81 -5.57 -10.26
CA LYS A 30 6.62 -4.84 -11.25
C LYS A 30 7.79 -5.68 -11.77
N LYS A 31 8.45 -6.45 -10.90
CA LYS A 31 9.50 -7.41 -11.30
C LYS A 31 8.94 -8.55 -12.16
N SER A 32 7.81 -9.12 -11.75
CA SER A 32 7.10 -10.16 -12.50
C SER A 32 6.74 -9.69 -13.91
N LEU A 33 6.12 -8.51 -14.01
CA LEU A 33 5.72 -7.87 -15.25
C LEU A 33 6.91 -7.69 -16.20
N LYS A 34 8.06 -7.23 -15.70
CA LYS A 34 9.28 -7.08 -16.51
C LYS A 34 9.73 -8.42 -17.09
N ARG A 35 9.74 -9.49 -16.28
CA ARG A 35 10.11 -10.84 -16.74
C ARG A 35 9.13 -11.39 -17.77
N LYS A 36 7.83 -11.26 -17.52
CA LYS A 36 6.79 -11.74 -18.45
C LYS A 36 6.82 -10.99 -19.78
N LYS A 37 7.07 -9.68 -19.78
CA LYS A 37 7.28 -8.90 -21.01
C LYS A 37 8.49 -9.38 -21.80
N TYR A 38 9.59 -9.70 -21.11
CA TYR A 38 10.76 -10.28 -21.77
C TYR A 38 10.44 -11.64 -22.42
N ILE A 39 9.75 -12.53 -21.69
CA ILE A 39 9.31 -13.83 -22.22
C ILE A 39 8.37 -13.65 -23.42
N LEU A 40 7.43 -12.71 -23.34
CA LEU A 40 6.49 -12.41 -24.42
C LEU A 40 7.22 -11.98 -25.70
N ASN A 41 8.21 -11.09 -25.57
CA ASN A 41 9.02 -10.66 -26.70
C ASN A 41 9.80 -11.85 -27.29
N TYR A 42 10.45 -12.65 -26.44
CA TYR A 42 11.14 -13.87 -26.88
C TYR A 42 10.21 -14.82 -27.64
N PHE A 43 8.98 -15.03 -27.16
CA PHE A 43 7.99 -15.90 -27.83
C PHE A 43 7.60 -15.37 -29.21
N ARG A 44 7.41 -14.05 -29.33
CA ARG A 44 7.09 -13.39 -30.60
C ARG A 44 8.26 -13.45 -31.58
N ASP A 45 9.48 -13.15 -31.12
CA ASP A 45 10.69 -13.16 -31.94
C ASP A 45 11.00 -14.56 -32.50
N ASN A 46 10.70 -15.60 -31.72
CA ASN A 46 10.88 -17.00 -32.11
C ASN A 46 9.64 -17.64 -32.75
N LYS A 47 8.61 -16.84 -33.07
CA LYS A 47 7.38 -17.28 -33.74
C LYS A 47 6.72 -18.51 -33.09
N LEU A 48 6.70 -18.53 -31.75
CA LEU A 48 5.99 -19.59 -31.01
C LEU A 48 4.48 -19.50 -31.25
N SER A 49 3.76 -20.56 -30.86
CA SER A 49 2.32 -20.65 -31.09
C SER A 49 1.56 -19.48 -30.45
N GLU A 50 0.51 -19.06 -31.14
CA GLU A 50 -0.40 -18.00 -30.66
C GLU A 50 -1.00 -18.34 -29.29
N SER A 51 -1.28 -19.61 -29.04
CA SER A 51 -1.74 -20.09 -27.73
C SER A 51 -0.74 -19.77 -26.62
N ASN A 52 0.56 -19.96 -26.85
CA ASN A 52 1.59 -19.66 -25.85
C ASN A 52 1.74 -18.16 -25.63
N ILE A 53 1.66 -17.36 -26.69
CA ILE A 53 1.69 -15.89 -26.63
C ILE A 53 0.51 -15.37 -25.80
N ASN A 54 -0.70 -15.81 -26.12
CA ASN A 54 -1.94 -15.41 -25.43
C ASN A 54 -1.91 -15.70 -23.93
N VAL A 55 -1.34 -16.84 -23.52
CA VAL A 55 -1.18 -17.18 -22.10
C VAL A 55 -0.29 -16.15 -21.39
N ILE A 56 0.86 -15.80 -21.98
CA ILE A 56 1.77 -14.83 -21.36
C ILE A 56 1.16 -13.41 -21.36
N GLU A 57 0.44 -13.03 -22.42
CA GLU A 57 -0.30 -11.76 -22.46
C GLU A 57 -1.34 -11.67 -21.34
N GLY A 58 -2.08 -12.76 -21.10
CA GLY A 58 -3.00 -12.89 -19.98
C GLY A 58 -2.30 -12.62 -18.64
N PHE A 59 -1.13 -13.22 -18.42
CA PHE A 59 -0.35 -13.00 -17.20
C PHE A 59 0.22 -11.57 -17.08
N VAL A 60 0.56 -10.93 -18.21
CA VAL A 60 0.98 -9.51 -18.25
C VAL A 60 -0.19 -8.61 -17.88
N LYS A 61 -1.39 -8.89 -18.39
CA LYS A 61 -2.61 -8.15 -18.04
C LYS A 61 -2.93 -8.27 -16.55
N GLN A 62 -2.89 -9.48 -16.00
CA GLN A 62 -3.12 -9.73 -14.57
C GLN A 62 -2.14 -8.97 -13.68
N ASP A 63 -0.84 -8.96 -14.00
CA ASP A 63 0.14 -8.21 -13.22
C ASP A 63 -0.13 -6.70 -13.26
N ASN A 64 -0.50 -6.16 -14.43
CA ASN A 64 -0.86 -4.75 -14.55
C ASN A 64 -2.09 -4.39 -13.71
N GLU A 65 -3.12 -5.24 -13.73
CA GLU A 65 -4.34 -5.05 -12.92
C GLU A 65 -4.04 -5.12 -11.42
N ALA A 66 -3.21 -6.09 -10.99
CA ALA A 66 -2.76 -6.22 -9.61
C ALA A 66 -2.00 -4.97 -9.16
N ILE A 67 -1.07 -4.45 -9.98
CA ILE A 67 -0.34 -3.20 -9.67
C ILE A 67 -1.32 -2.05 -9.45
N LYS A 68 -2.27 -1.84 -10.37
CA LYS A 68 -3.27 -0.77 -10.25
C LYS A 68 -4.11 -0.91 -8.98
N PHE A 69 -4.54 -2.12 -8.65
CA PHE A 69 -5.29 -2.42 -7.45
C PHE A 69 -4.50 -2.07 -6.19
N TYR A 70 -3.27 -2.56 -6.06
CA TYR A 70 -2.44 -2.31 -4.88
C TYR A 70 -1.99 -0.85 -4.77
N GLU A 71 -1.77 -0.15 -5.88
CA GLU A 71 -1.49 1.29 -5.86
C GLU A 71 -2.70 2.10 -5.35
N LYS A 72 -3.93 1.73 -5.74
CA LYS A 72 -5.15 2.34 -5.19
C LYS A 72 -5.29 2.05 -3.70
N LEU A 73 -5.08 0.80 -3.29
CA LEU A 73 -5.16 0.38 -1.89
C LEU A 73 -4.10 1.09 -1.03
N LEU A 74 -2.88 1.23 -1.54
CA LEU A 74 -1.79 1.93 -0.88
C LEU A 74 -2.15 3.38 -0.60
N ARG A 75 -2.66 4.11 -1.61
CA ARG A 75 -3.09 5.51 -1.43
C ARG A 75 -4.16 5.64 -0.35
N ALA A 76 -5.19 4.79 -0.39
CA ALA A 76 -6.26 4.81 0.61
C ALA A 76 -5.72 4.54 2.04
N LYS A 77 -4.75 3.64 2.18
CA LYS A 77 -4.10 3.36 3.47
C LYS A 77 -3.22 4.51 3.93
N GLU A 78 -2.42 5.11 3.05
CA GLU A 78 -1.59 6.27 3.40
C GLU A 78 -2.45 7.47 3.87
N ASP A 79 -3.60 7.70 3.23
CA ASP A 79 -4.54 8.74 3.65
C ASP A 79 -5.23 8.42 4.98
N GLY A 80 -5.64 7.16 5.20
CA GLY A 80 -6.18 6.73 6.48
C GLY A 80 -5.16 6.83 7.62
N LEU A 81 -3.89 6.51 7.36
CA LEU A 81 -2.81 6.66 8.33
C LEU A 81 -2.60 8.13 8.72
N LYS A 82 -2.64 9.06 7.76
CA LYS A 82 -2.56 10.50 8.05
C LYS A 82 -3.70 10.94 8.97
N LYS A 83 -4.94 10.50 8.70
CA LYS A 83 -6.10 10.80 9.55
C LYS A 83 -5.92 10.27 10.98
N LEU A 84 -5.46 9.03 11.13
CA LEU A 84 -5.20 8.43 12.45
C LEU A 84 -4.11 9.17 13.22
N LYS A 85 -3.03 9.61 12.55
CA LYS A 85 -1.98 10.41 13.18
C LYS A 85 -2.49 11.77 13.67
N ILE A 86 -3.38 12.42 12.91
CA ILE A 86 -4.06 13.65 13.34
C ILE A 86 -4.98 13.37 14.53
N GLU A 87 -5.77 12.29 14.50
CA GLU A 87 -6.65 11.93 15.61
C GLU A 87 -5.87 11.64 16.89
N LYS A 88 -4.74 10.91 16.78
CA LYS A 88 -3.80 10.69 17.89
C LYS A 88 -3.33 12.03 18.45
N PHE A 89 -2.88 12.95 17.60
CA PHE A 89 -2.43 14.28 18.02
C PHE A 89 -3.54 15.09 18.70
N VAL A 90 -4.79 15.02 18.24
CA VAL A 90 -5.92 15.71 18.91
C VAL A 90 -6.22 15.08 20.27
N ALA A 91 -6.18 13.75 20.36
CA ALA A 91 -6.41 13.01 21.60
C ALA A 91 -5.33 13.29 22.65
N THR A 92 -4.07 13.47 22.24
CA THR A 92 -2.95 13.81 23.14
C THR A 92 -2.83 15.33 23.38
N GLY A 93 -3.18 16.16 22.39
CA GLY A 93 -3.07 17.63 22.41
C GLY A 93 -4.06 18.32 23.33
N LYS A 94 -5.19 17.70 23.68
CA LYS A 94 -6.04 18.17 24.79
C LYS A 94 -5.32 18.14 26.15
N LYS A 95 -4.26 17.34 26.34
CA LYS A 95 -3.44 17.38 27.57
C LYS A 95 -2.48 18.58 27.65
N PHE A 96 -2.18 19.25 26.54
CA PHE A 96 -1.22 20.38 26.52
C PHE A 96 -1.87 21.75 26.74
N LYS A 97 -3.20 21.83 26.91
CA LYS A 97 -3.92 23.10 27.11
C LYS A 97 -4.39 23.31 28.55
N VAL A 98 -3.56 23.04 29.56
CA VAL A 98 -3.69 23.63 30.91
C VAL A 98 -2.29 23.82 31.53
N MET A 99 -1.48 24.69 30.94
CA MET A 99 -0.36 25.35 31.63
C MET A 99 -0.26 26.77 31.06
N LYS A 100 -1.34 27.54 31.16
CA LYS A 100 -1.23 29.00 31.09
C LYS A 100 -1.09 29.51 32.52
N GLY A 101 0.16 29.82 32.86
CA GLY A 101 0.59 30.85 33.80
C GLY A 101 -0.24 31.03 35.07
N GLY A 102 0.08 30.27 36.12
CA GLY A 102 0.14 30.86 37.46
C GLY A 102 1.50 31.55 37.58
N SER A 103 1.56 32.81 37.15
CA SER A 103 2.64 33.72 37.50
C SER A 103 2.10 34.69 38.54
N THR A 104 2.93 34.91 39.57
CA THR A 104 2.82 35.75 40.78
C THR A 104 1.90 35.24 41.87
#